data_AF-A0A7G2D3H7-F1
#
_entry.id   AF-A0A7G2D3H7-F1
#
_cell.length_a   1.000
_cell.length_b   1.000
_cell.length_c   1.000
_cell.angle_alpha   90.00
_cell.angle_beta   90.00
_cell.angle_gamma   90.00
#
_symmetry.space_group_name_H-M   'P 1'
#
loop_
_entity.id
_entity.type
_entity.pdbx_description
1 polymer ?
#
loop_
_entity_poly.entity_id
_entity_poly.type
_entity_poly.pdbx_seq_one_letter_code
_entity_poly.pdbx_strand_id
1 'polypeptide(L)' 'MEGVVTVAVVEDDPTVREAVGEYLRTHGYAVSSFGDGVSARTALRETCPMS' A
#
# COMPACT_ATOMS: atom_id res chain seq x y z
N MET A 1 -16.92 -7.26 13.49
CA MET A 1 -16.41 -6.20 12.60
C MET A 1 -15.20 -6.81 11.92
N GLU A 2 -15.37 -7.37 10.73
CA GLU A 2 -14.21 -7.87 9.97
C GLU A 2 -13.35 -6.66 9.63
N GLY A 3 -12.10 -6.67 10.12
CA GLY A 3 -11.18 -5.55 9.92
C GLY A 3 -10.76 -5.51 8.46
N VAL A 4 -10.94 -4.36 7.81
CA VAL A 4 -10.39 -4.13 6.47
C VAL A 4 -8.88 -4.22 6.56
N VAL A 5 -8.28 -5.15 5.81
CA VAL A 5 -6.83 -5.29 5.75
C VAL A 5 -6.27 -4.18 4.86
N THR A 6 -5.36 -3.39 5.43
CA THR A 6 -4.64 -2.34 4.71
C THR A 6 -3.33 -2.88 4.16
N VAL A 7 -3.05 -2.62 2.88
CA VAL A 7 -1.83 -3.06 2.17
C VAL A 7 -1.09 -1.86 1.61
N ALA A 8 0.22 -1.79 1.85
CA ALA A 8 1.11 -0.81 1.24
C ALA A 8 1.91 -1.48 0.11
N VAL A 9 1.74 -1.01 -1.12
CA VAL A 9 2.49 -1.47 -2.31
C VAL A 9 3.63 -0.48 -2.56
N VAL A 10 4.87 -0.98 -2.60
CA VAL A 10 6.07 -0.17 -2.93
C VAL A 10 6.67 -0.77 -4.19
N GLU A 11 6.61 -0.02 -5.28
CA GLU A 11 6.98 -0.49 -6.62
C GLU A 11 7.41 0.72 -7.46
N ASP A 12 8.58 0.69 -8.08
CA ASP A 12 9.15 1.83 -8.81
C ASP A 12 8.53 1.97 -10.22
N ASP A 13 8.20 0.86 -10.87
CA ASP A 13 7.52 0.90 -12.16
C ASP A 13 6.05 1.34 -12.02
N PRO A 14 5.62 2.42 -12.72
CA PRO A 14 4.25 2.92 -12.60
C PRO A 14 3.18 1.96 -13.11
N THR A 15 3.48 1.18 -14.15
CA THR A 15 2.54 0.24 -14.75
C THR A 15 2.32 -0.97 -13.84
N VAL A 16 3.40 -1.53 -13.29
CA VAL A 16 3.32 -2.64 -12.32
C VAL A 16 2.62 -2.18 -11.05
N ARG A 17 2.96 -1.00 -10.52
CA ARG A 17 2.35 -0.43 -9.31
C ARG A 17 0.84 -0.28 -9.44
N GLU A 18 0.37 0.20 -10.59
CA GLU A 18 -1.05 0.36 -10.88
C GLU A 18 -1.75 -1.00 -10.97
N ALA A 19 -1.20 -1.95 -11.73
CA ALA A 19 -1.77 -3.29 -11.91
C ALA A 19 -1.91 -4.05 -10.58
N VAL A 20 -0.87 -4.02 -9.73
CA VAL A 20 -0.90 -4.64 -8.40
C VAL A 20 -1.91 -3.95 -7.49
N GLY A 21 -1.96 -2.61 -7.53
CA GLY A 21 -2.89 -1.83 -6.74
C GLY A 21 -4.35 -2.11 -7.10
N GLU A 22 -4.68 -2.20 -8.38
CA GLU A 22 -6.02 -2.54 -8.86
C GLU A 22 -6.42 -3.98 -8.49
N TYR A 23 -5.50 -4.93 -8.67
CA TYR A 23 -5.72 -6.33 -8.28
C TYR A 23 -6.10 -6.44 -6.81
N LEU A 24 -5.33 -5.83 -5.91
CA LEU A 24 -5.61 -5.88 -4.47
C LEU A 24 -6.90 -5.17 -4.09
N ARG A 25 -7.22 -4.00 -4.68
CA ARG A 25 -8.48 -3.30 -4.41
C ARG A 25 -9.69 -4.13 -4.83
N THR A 26 -9.59 -4.83 -5.96
CA THR A 26 -10.63 -5.76 -6.44
C THR A 26 -10.90 -6.90 -5.47
N HIS A 27 -9.91 -7.28 -4.66
CA HIS A 27 -10.03 -8.30 -3.61
C HIS A 27 -10.47 -7.73 -2.25
N GLY A 28 -10.85 -6.45 -2.17
CA GLY A 28 -11.40 -5.83 -0.96
C GLY A 28 -10.36 -5.27 0.02
N TYR A 29 -9.09 -5.18 -0.39
CA TYR A 29 -8.05 -4.55 0.43
C TYR A 29 -8.10 -3.02 0.33
N ALA A 30 -7.78 -2.33 1.43
CA ALA A 30 -7.47 -0.90 1.41
C ALA A 30 -6.01 -0.70 0.98
N VAL A 31 -5.76 -0.14 -0.19
CA VAL A 31 -4.41 -0.13 -0.80
C VAL A 31 -3.85 1.28 -0.94
N SER A 32 -2.66 1.49 -0.36
CA SER A 32 -1.79 2.66 -0.57
C SER A 32 -0.61 2.25 -1.45
N SER A 33 -0.26 3.05 -2.45
CA SER A 33 0.80 2.74 -3.42
C SER A 33 1.88 3.81 -3.44
N PHE A 34 3.15 3.40 -3.42
CA PHE A 34 4.32 4.26 -3.34
C PHE A 34 5.30 3.92 -4.45
N GLY A 35 5.86 4.94 -5.10
CA GLY A 35 6.89 4.78 -6.14
C GLY A 35 8.30 4.57 -5.58
N ASP A 36 8.47 4.77 -4.28
CA ASP A 36 9.78 4.75 -3.64
C ASP A 36 9.68 4.39 -2.15
N GLY A 37 10.79 3.90 -1.59
CA GLY A 37 10.86 3.50 -0.19
C GLY A 37 10.85 4.67 0.81
N VAL A 38 11.19 5.89 0.40
CA VAL A 38 11.21 7.07 1.30
C VAL A 38 9.79 7.53 1.58
N SER A 39 8.96 7.67 0.55
CA SER A 39 7.54 8.00 0.68
C SER A 39 6.79 6.91 1.45
N ALA A 40 7.04 5.64 1.12
CA ALA A 40 6.45 4.50 1.83
C ALA A 40 6.81 4.50 3.32
N ARG A 41 8.10 4.63 3.66
CA ARG A 41 8.57 4.64 5.06
C ARG A 41 8.00 5.82 5.85
N THR A 42 7.86 6.98 5.21
CA THR A 42 7.28 8.18 5.84
C THR A 42 5.81 7.93 6.18
N ALA A 43 5.02 7.47 5.21
CA ALA A 43 3.60 7.18 5.42
C ALA A 43 3.36 6.04 6.43
N LEU A 44 4.19 4.99 6.40
CA LEU A 44 4.06 3.84 7.31
C LEU A 44 4.37 4.20 8.77
N ARG A 45 5.30 5.14 9.02
CA ARG A 45 5.57 5.64 10.38
C ARG A 45 4.38 6.35 11.01
N GLU A 46 3.56 7.00 10.20
CA GLU A 46 2.37 7.73 10.67
C GLU A 46 1.18 6.81 10.93
N THR A 47 1.10 5.69 10.21
CA THR A 47 -0.08 4.82 10.18
C THR A 47 0.10 3.50 10.95
N CYS A 48 1.33 3.03 11.11
CA CYS A 48 1.64 1.84 11.88
C CYS A 48 2.54 2.23 13.07
N PRO A 49 2.01 2.26 14.31
CA PRO A 49 2.87 2.42 15.48
C PRO A 49 3.75 1.16 15.55
N MET A 50 5.00 1.31 15.14
CA MET A 50 6.02 0.29 15.35
C MET A 50 6.21 0.16 16.87
N SER A 51 5.85 -1.00 17.43
CA SER A 51 6.18 -1.34 18.81
C SER A 51 7.67 -1.44 19.03
#